data_AF-A0A9E3RW71-F1
#
_entry.id   AF-A0A9E3RW71-F1
#
_cell.length_a   1.000
_cell.length_b   1.000
_cell.length_c   1.000
_cell.angle_alpha   90.00
_cell.angle_beta   90.00
_cell.angle_gamma   90.00
#
_symmetry.space_group_name_H-M   'P 1'
#
loop_
_entity.id
_entity.type
_entity.pdbx_description
1 polymer ?
#
loop_
_entity_poly.entity_id
_entity_poly.type
_entity_poly.pdbx_seq_one_letter_code
_entity_poly.pdbx_strand_id
1 'polypeptide(L)'
;MVKTKVSAASRAAKLAGKVVDLEKKAFDRTAKVVGKYQQRTDKLIQDLADHAKWLPKEGKEVVAEWIKTAKRSRADIRRTVDVSFDQMGEFCKRMEASASRPAKEAKKPAPPHKRKPVKRAVAITS
;
A
#
# COMPACT_ATOMS: atom_id res chain seq x y z
N MET A 1 -42.13 -2.17 4.71
CA MET A 1 -40.84 -2.56 4.09
C MET A 1 -40.07 -1.31 3.66
N VAL A 2 -39.17 -0.80 4.51
CA VAL A 2 -38.36 0.38 4.17
C VAL A 2 -37.09 -0.10 3.46
N LYS A 3 -37.07 -0.03 2.13
CA LYS A 3 -35.86 -0.27 1.33
C LYS A 3 -34.89 0.89 1.56
N THR A 4 -33.84 0.65 2.34
CA THR A 4 -32.72 1.56 2.56
C THR A 4 -32.11 1.96 1.21
N LYS A 5 -32.27 3.22 0.81
CA LYS A 5 -31.55 3.80 -0.34
C LYS A 5 -30.06 3.79 0.00
N VAL A 6 -29.30 2.89 -0.62
CA VAL A 6 -27.82 2.93 -0.60
C VAL A 6 -27.39 4.32 -1.06
N SER A 7 -26.62 5.02 -0.23
CA SER A 7 -26.18 6.39 -0.52
C SER A 7 -25.26 6.42 -1.75
N ALA A 8 -25.19 7.57 -2.44
CA ALA A 8 -24.27 7.74 -3.56
C ALA A 8 -22.80 7.51 -3.15
N ALA A 9 -22.44 7.91 -1.92
CA ALA A 9 -21.13 7.67 -1.33
C ALA A 9 -20.82 6.18 -1.12
N SER A 10 -21.80 5.38 -0.67
CA SER A 10 -21.64 3.93 -0.55
C SER A 10 -21.41 3.26 -1.91
N ARG A 11 -22.15 3.68 -2.95
CA ARG A 11 -21.91 3.20 -4.32
C ARG A 11 -20.53 3.57 -4.85
N ALA A 12 -20.07 4.80 -4.61
CA ALA A 12 -18.75 5.26 -5.01
C ALA A 12 -17.63 4.47 -4.30
N ALA A 13 -17.74 4.24 -2.99
CA ALA A 13 -16.79 3.43 -2.23
C ALA A 13 -16.72 1.99 -2.75
N LYS A 14 -17.86 1.39 -3.08
CA LYS A 14 -17.93 0.06 -3.68
C LYS A 14 -17.27 -0.01 -5.06
N LEU A 15 -17.46 1.02 -5.90
CA LEU A 15 -16.81 1.11 -7.21
C LEU A 15 -15.29 1.29 -7.07
N ALA A 16 -14.85 2.17 -6.16
CA ALA A 16 -13.43 2.35 -5.86
C ALA A 16 -12.79 1.03 -5.41
N GLY A 17 -13.44 0.26 -4.52
CA GLY A 17 -12.96 -1.06 -4.11
C GLY A 17 -12.80 -2.03 -5.28
N LYS A 18 -13.74 -2.04 -6.23
CA LYS A 18 -13.61 -2.87 -7.45
C LYS A 18 -12.45 -2.46 -8.35
N VAL A 19 -12.14 -1.15 -8.43
CA VAL A 19 -10.98 -0.65 -9.19
C VAL A 19 -9.68 -1.09 -8.51
N VAL A 20 -9.59 -0.95 -7.18
CA VAL A 20 -8.45 -1.42 -6.38
C VAL A 20 -8.21 -2.93 -6.60
N ASP A 21 -9.27 -3.74 -6.59
CA ASP A 21 -9.17 -5.18 -6.86
C ASP A 21 -8.69 -5.49 -8.30
N LEU A 22 -9.12 -4.68 -9.27
CA LEU A 22 -8.72 -4.83 -10.67
C LEU A 22 -7.23 -4.51 -10.86
N GLU A 23 -6.77 -3.41 -10.26
CA GLU A 23 -5.36 -3.01 -10.27
C GLU A 23 -4.48 -4.04 -9.56
N LYS A 24 -4.90 -4.54 -8.38
CA LYS A 24 -4.19 -5.61 -7.67
C LYS A 24 -3.99 -6.84 -8.55
N LYS A 25 -5.06 -7.30 -9.21
CA LYS A 25 -5.00 -8.45 -10.14
C LYS A 25 -4.11 -8.18 -11.36
N ALA A 26 -4.08 -6.95 -11.86
CA ALA A 26 -3.18 -6.59 -12.95
C ALA A 26 -1.71 -6.63 -12.48
N PHE A 27 -1.43 -6.05 -11.32
CA PHE A 27 -0.11 -6.08 -10.71
C PHE A 27 0.38 -7.52 -10.45
N ASP A 28 -0.45 -8.37 -9.84
CA ASP A 28 -0.11 -9.79 -9.56
C ASP A 28 0.29 -10.55 -10.83
N ARG A 29 -0.46 -10.33 -11.92
CA ARG A 29 -0.16 -10.94 -13.23
C ARG A 29 1.19 -10.46 -13.75
N THR A 30 1.42 -9.15 -13.75
CA THR A 30 2.68 -8.56 -14.22
C THR A 30 3.87 -9.00 -13.36
N ALA A 31 3.74 -8.99 -12.04
CA ALA A 31 4.78 -9.42 -11.11
C ALA A 31 5.17 -10.90 -11.33
N LYS A 32 4.19 -11.76 -11.65
CA LYS A 32 4.44 -13.16 -12.01
C LYS A 32 5.21 -13.29 -13.33
N VAL A 33 4.85 -12.49 -14.35
CA VAL A 33 5.54 -12.50 -15.65
C VAL A 33 6.98 -12.00 -15.51
N VAL A 34 7.18 -10.85 -14.86
CA VAL A 34 8.51 -10.30 -14.57
C VAL A 34 9.34 -11.31 -13.78
N GLY A 35 8.75 -11.98 -12.80
CA GLY A 35 9.42 -13.01 -12.02
C GLY A 35 9.94 -14.18 -12.85
N LYS A 36 9.17 -14.64 -13.83
CA LYS A 36 9.60 -15.71 -14.75
C LYS A 36 10.74 -15.24 -15.67
N TYR A 37 10.66 -14.01 -16.17
CA TYR A 37 11.70 -13.46 -17.03
C TYR A 37 13.01 -13.30 -16.25
N GLN A 38 12.94 -12.70 -15.06
CA GLN A 38 14.10 -12.56 -14.19
C GLN A 38 14.73 -13.91 -13.84
N GLN A 39 13.95 -14.96 -13.53
CA GLN A 39 14.51 -16.30 -13.30
C GLN A 39 15.32 -16.83 -14.48
N ARG A 40 14.88 -16.59 -15.71
CA ARG A 40 15.62 -17.00 -16.92
C ARG A 40 16.90 -16.18 -17.10
N THR A 41 16.79 -14.86 -16.91
CA THR A 41 17.92 -13.93 -17.01
C THR A 41 18.97 -14.22 -15.93
N ASP A 42 18.56 -14.43 -14.69
CA ASP A 42 19.44 -14.78 -13.56
C ASP A 42 20.25 -16.05 -13.87
N LYS A 43 19.59 -17.07 -14.45
CA LYS A 43 20.27 -18.31 -14.86
C LYS A 43 21.31 -18.03 -15.95
N LEU A 44 20.93 -17.28 -16.98
CA LEU A 44 21.85 -16.94 -18.08
C LEU A 44 23.05 -16.12 -17.59
N ILE A 45 22.84 -15.18 -16.67
CA ILE A 45 23.91 -14.40 -16.04
C ILE A 45 24.82 -15.30 -15.21
N GLN A 46 24.25 -16.20 -14.42
CA GLN A 46 25.04 -17.14 -13.61
C GLN A 46 25.89 -18.05 -14.50
N ASP A 47 25.28 -18.67 -15.52
CA ASP A 47 25.97 -19.53 -16.48
C ASP A 47 27.12 -18.76 -17.17
N LEU A 48 26.88 -17.50 -17.58
CA LEU A 48 27.91 -16.64 -18.18
C LEU A 48 29.07 -16.36 -17.21
N ALA A 49 28.77 -16.04 -15.94
CA ALA A 49 29.78 -15.78 -14.92
C ALA A 49 30.60 -17.04 -14.60
N ASP A 50 29.98 -18.22 -14.59
CA ASP A 50 30.65 -19.48 -14.31
C ASP A 50 31.67 -19.83 -15.41
N HIS A 51 31.32 -19.58 -16.68
CA HIS A 51 32.18 -19.83 -17.85
C HIS A 51 33.15 -18.68 -18.19
N ALA A 52 33.00 -17.51 -17.57
CA ALA A 52 33.87 -16.36 -17.79
C ALA A 52 35.28 -16.60 -17.21
N LYS A 53 36.25 -16.99 -18.06
CA LYS A 53 37.67 -17.16 -17.67
C LYS A 53 38.33 -15.86 -17.18
N TRP A 54 37.79 -14.71 -17.57
CA TRP A 54 38.29 -13.39 -17.19
C TRP A 54 37.76 -12.94 -15.82
N LEU A 55 36.76 -13.62 -15.26
CA LEU A 55 36.12 -13.23 -14.02
C LEU A 55 36.74 -14.02 -12.84
N PRO A 56 37.47 -13.36 -11.93
CA PRO A 56 38.04 -14.02 -10.75
C PRO A 56 36.93 -14.44 -9.79
N LYS A 57 37.29 -15.24 -8.78
CA LYS A 57 36.34 -15.85 -7.83
C LYS A 57 35.47 -14.80 -7.13
N GLU A 58 36.08 -13.71 -6.70
CA GLU A 58 35.42 -12.58 -6.03
C GLU A 58 34.36 -11.96 -6.95
N GLY A 59 34.65 -11.85 -8.25
CA GLY A 59 33.71 -11.35 -9.24
C GLY A 59 32.49 -12.27 -9.41
N LYS A 60 32.69 -13.59 -9.38
CA LYS A 60 31.59 -14.57 -9.42
C LYS A 60 30.71 -14.47 -8.18
N GLU A 61 31.31 -14.29 -7.01
CA GLU A 61 30.59 -14.09 -5.75
C GLU A 61 29.75 -12.79 -5.76
N VAL A 62 30.30 -11.70 -6.30
CA VAL A 62 29.57 -10.43 -6.48
C VAL A 62 28.36 -10.61 -7.40
N VAL A 63 28.49 -11.34 -8.52
CA VAL A 63 27.37 -11.64 -9.41
C VAL A 63 26.29 -12.46 -8.70
N ALA A 64 26.68 -13.48 -7.94
CA ALA A 64 25.74 -14.31 -7.19
C ALA A 64 24.97 -13.50 -6.13
N GLU A 65 25.66 -12.63 -5.38
CA GLU A 65 25.02 -11.74 -4.40
C GLU A 65 24.15 -10.67 -5.07
N TRP A 66 24.53 -10.17 -6.26
CA TRP A 66 23.68 -9.26 -7.03
C TRP A 66 22.36 -9.93 -7.46
N ILE A 67 22.43 -11.14 -8.02
CA ILE A 67 21.24 -11.94 -8.39
C ILE A 67 20.33 -12.15 -7.17
N LYS A 68 20.91 -12.54 -6.03
CA LYS A 68 20.19 -12.75 -4.77
C LYS A 68 19.55 -11.47 -4.25
N THR A 69 20.25 -10.35 -4.31
CA THR A 69 19.75 -9.04 -3.90
C THR A 69 18.60 -8.58 -4.79
N ALA A 70 18.73 -8.74 -6.11
CA ALA A 70 17.68 -8.43 -7.07
C ALA A 70 16.41 -9.26 -6.82
N LYS A 71 16.55 -10.56 -6.49
CA LYS A 71 15.43 -11.42 -6.09
C LYS A 71 14.75 -10.94 -4.81
N ARG A 72 15.52 -10.55 -3.78
CA ARG A 72 14.98 -10.01 -2.52
C ARG A 72 14.24 -8.70 -2.75
N SER A 73 14.87 -7.76 -3.45
CA SER A 73 14.27 -6.45 -3.77
C SER A 73 12.91 -6.59 -4.46
N ARG A 74 12.78 -7.50 -5.43
CA ARG A 74 11.48 -7.78 -6.07
C ARG A 74 10.43 -8.32 -5.09
N ALA A 75 10.83 -9.19 -4.18
CA ALA A 75 9.92 -9.73 -3.16
C ALA A 75 9.45 -8.63 -2.19
N ASP A 76 10.36 -7.73 -1.81
CA ASP A 76 10.04 -6.59 -0.94
C ASP A 76 9.12 -5.58 -1.63
N ILE A 77 9.36 -5.27 -2.90
CA ILE A 77 8.45 -4.44 -3.72
C ILE A 77 7.06 -5.06 -3.76
N ARG A 78 6.97 -6.36 -4.06
CA ARG A 78 5.69 -7.08 -4.10
C ARG A 78 4.96 -6.99 -2.76
N ARG A 79 5.66 -7.30 -1.67
CA ARG A 79 5.09 -7.24 -0.31
C ARG A 79 4.58 -5.84 0.03
N THR A 80 5.33 -4.81 -0.32
CA THR A 80 4.95 -3.42 -0.06
C THR A 80 3.68 -3.06 -0.82
N VAL A 81 3.61 -3.41 -2.11
CA VAL A 81 2.45 -3.15 -2.97
C VAL A 81 1.22 -3.95 -2.50
N ASP A 82 1.40 -5.21 -2.11
CA ASP A 82 0.32 -6.06 -1.58
C ASP A 82 -0.30 -5.43 -0.33
N VAL A 83 0.53 -4.97 0.62
CA VAL A 83 0.07 -4.27 1.82
C VAL A 83 -0.68 -2.99 1.47
N SER A 84 -0.20 -2.21 0.50
CA SER A 84 -0.88 -0.99 0.05
C SER A 84 -2.25 -1.28 -0.56
N PHE A 85 -2.37 -2.30 -1.41
CA PHE A 85 -3.66 -2.71 -1.98
C PHE A 85 -4.64 -3.19 -0.91
N ASP A 86 -4.16 -3.96 0.07
CA ASP A 86 -5.00 -4.43 1.18
C ASP A 86 -5.50 -3.26 2.03
N GLN A 87 -4.63 -2.29 2.35
CA GLN A 87 -5.02 -1.08 3.08
C GLN A 87 -6.05 -0.24 2.31
N MET A 88 -5.88 -0.08 1.00
CA MET A 88 -6.84 0.62 0.13
C MET A 88 -8.19 -0.11 0.06
N GLY A 89 -8.17 -1.45 -0.05
CA GLY A 89 -9.37 -2.27 -0.03
C GLY A 89 -10.13 -2.16 1.30
N GLU A 90 -9.43 -2.25 2.43
CA GLU A 90 -10.02 -2.06 3.75
C GLU A 90 -10.56 -0.64 3.95
N PHE A 91 -9.88 0.39 3.43
CA PHE A 91 -10.41 1.75 3.43
C PHE A 91 -11.73 1.85 2.66
N CYS A 92 -11.80 1.28 1.44
CA CYS A 92 -13.03 1.28 0.64
C CYS A 92 -14.18 0.56 1.34
N LYS A 93 -13.93 -0.60 1.97
CA LYS A 93 -14.94 -1.35 2.75
C LYS A 93 -15.45 -0.54 3.94
N ARG A 94 -14.55 0.11 4.70
CA ARG A 94 -14.94 0.99 5.82
C ARG A 94 -15.82 2.15 5.35
N MET A 95 -15.48 2.75 4.21
CA MET A 95 -16.26 3.84 3.62
C MET A 95 -17.64 3.37 3.16
N GLU A 96 -17.75 2.20 2.52
CA GLU A 96 -19.03 1.60 2.13
C GLU A 96 -19.93 1.35 3.34
N ALA A 97 -19.38 0.81 4.43
CA ALA A 97 -20.10 0.55 5.67
C ALA A 97 -20.54 1.83 6.40
N SER A 98 -19.65 2.82 6.51
CA SER A 98 -19.94 4.12 7.12
C SER A 98 -21.03 4.88 6.36
N ALA A 99 -20.97 4.87 5.03
CA ALA A 99 -21.93 5.53 4.15
C ALA A 99 -23.30 4.82 4.07
N SER A 100 -23.43 3.63 4.67
CA SER A 100 -24.69 2.85 4.75
C SER A 100 -25.41 3.00 6.09
N ARG A 101 -24.79 3.60 7.11
CA ARG A 101 -25.43 3.88 8.41
C ARG A 101 -26.21 5.20 8.37
N PRO A 102 -27.44 5.26 8.92
CA PRO A 102 -28.13 6.53 9.11
C PRO A 102 -27.41 7.36 10.19
N ALA A 103 -27.30 8.68 9.98
CA ALA A 103 -26.49 9.63 10.74
C ALA A 103 -26.81 9.79 12.26
N LYS A 104 -27.67 8.95 12.86
CA LYS A 104 -28.06 9.05 14.27
C LYS A 104 -27.15 8.32 15.27
N GLU A 105 -26.15 7.56 14.81
CA GLU A 105 -25.27 6.78 15.70
C GLU A 105 -23.80 7.21 15.67
N ALA A 106 -23.53 8.44 15.24
CA ALA A 106 -22.28 9.12 15.56
C ALA A 106 -22.37 9.60 17.02
N LYS A 107 -21.89 8.77 17.97
CA LYS A 107 -21.61 9.20 19.34
C LYS A 107 -20.86 10.54 19.29
N LYS A 108 -21.46 11.59 19.85
CA LYS A 108 -20.81 12.89 20.07
C LYS A 108 -19.41 12.65 20.66
N PRO A 109 -18.34 13.22 20.10
CA PRO A 109 -17.09 13.33 20.85
C PRO A 109 -17.38 14.13 22.13
N ALA A 110 -16.91 13.63 23.26
CA ALA A 110 -17.03 14.29 24.56
C ALA A 110 -16.51 15.75 24.46
N PRO A 111 -17.15 16.71 25.16
CA PRO A 111 -16.76 18.11 25.05
C PRO A 111 -15.31 18.32 25.52
N PRO A 112 -14.50 19.12 24.82
CA PRO A 112 -13.16 19.44 25.31
C PRO A 112 -13.29 20.22 26.61
N HIS A 113 -12.52 19.80 27.62
CA HIS A 113 -12.43 20.46 28.92
C HIS A 113 -12.36 21.98 28.79
N LYS A 114 -13.23 22.67 29.54
CA LYS A 114 -13.26 24.13 29.68
C LYS A 114 -11.87 24.64 30.07
N ARG A 115 -11.10 25.17 29.11
CA ARG A 115 -9.95 26.02 29.44
C ARG A 115 -10.51 27.37 29.90
N LYS A 116 -10.30 27.69 31.17
CA LYS A 116 -10.69 28.99 31.75
C LYS A 116 -9.99 30.13 30.98
N PRO A 117 -10.65 31.28 30.75
CA PRO A 117 -10.02 32.40 30.08
C PRO A 117 -9.00 33.05 31.02
N VAL A 118 -7.73 33.08 30.60
CA VAL A 118 -6.68 33.86 31.26
C VAL A 118 -6.89 35.32 30.88
N LYS A 119 -7.23 36.17 31.86
CA LYS A 119 -7.30 37.62 31.69
C LYS A 119 -5.88 38.15 31.47
N ARG A 120 -5.54 38.60 30.26
CA ARG A 120 -4.41 39.50 30.04
C ARG A 120 -4.88 40.93 30.31
N ALA A 121 -4.53 41.46 31.48
CA ALA A 121 -4.55 42.90 31.70
C ALA A 121 -3.34 43.49 30.99
N VAL A 122 -3.58 44.34 29.98
CA VAL A 122 -2.58 45.19 29.35
C VAL A 122 -2.46 46.43 30.24
N ALA A 123 -1.29 46.63 30.83
CA ALA A 123 -0.90 47.89 31.45
C ALA A 123 0.61 48.06 31.25
N ILE A 124 0.97 48.76 30.19
CA ILE A 124 2.19 49.57 30.16
C ILE A 124 1.76 50.91 29.56
N THR A 125 1.58 51.88 30.42
CA THR A 125 1.47 53.30 30.09
C THR A 125 2.77 53.95 30.57
N SER A 126 3.41 54.69 29.67
CA SER A 126 4.47 55.69 29.84
C SER A 126 5.78 55.29 30.51
#